data_AF-A0A1B5Z9H6-F1
#
_entry.id   AF-A0A1B5Z9H6-F1
#
_cell.length_a   1.000
_cell.length_b   1.000
_cell.length_c   1.000
_cell.angle_alpha   90.00
_cell.angle_beta   90.00
_cell.angle_gamma   90.00
#
_symmetry.space_group_name_H-M   'P 1'
#
loop_
_entity.id
_entity.type
_entity.pdbx_description
1 polymer ?
#
loop_
_entity_poly.entity_id
_entity_poly.type
_entity_poly.pdbx_seq_one_letter_code
_entity_poly.pdbx_strand_id
1 'polypeptide(L)'
;RMKISDADQSILASMGPESIRNVVAESSVAVFKLLEVATFLNGRECKYLQERDEARAHAKGFGERLSVVEKDLSLETKALEESQAKVTQLEKDLLDAREEERRLKDKVVELEGKLSSMTLASTADEEEKSVDPTGTYAGFTRAGLISKIYEVSDLQLDVASSSFKNAVAQLRILNPSVELVTEGLDEMKEVVDGRIASPALDEEV
;
A
#
# COMPACT_ATOMS: atom_id res chain seq x y z
N ARG A 1 -58.52 77.99 1.10
CA ARG A 1 -59.23 78.83 2.10
C ARG A 1 -60.29 77.94 2.74
N MET A 2 -60.20 77.65 4.04
CA MET A 2 -61.23 76.86 4.73
C MET A 2 -62.55 77.64 4.65
N LYS A 3 -63.61 77.02 4.12
CA LYS A 3 -64.95 77.62 4.06
C LYS A 3 -65.69 77.20 5.32
N ILE A 4 -66.10 78.18 6.13
CA ILE A 4 -67.00 77.97 7.26
C ILE A 4 -68.41 77.84 6.67
N SER A 5 -69.25 76.96 7.20
CA SER A 5 -70.62 76.82 6.71
C SER A 5 -71.44 78.08 7.03
N ASP A 6 -72.43 78.40 6.21
CA ASP A 6 -73.31 79.56 6.44
C ASP A 6 -74.02 79.47 7.81
N ALA A 7 -74.31 78.25 8.27
CA ALA A 7 -74.88 77.98 9.59
C ALA A 7 -73.91 78.33 10.72
N ASP A 8 -72.66 77.85 10.65
CA ASP A 8 -71.64 78.13 11.67
C ASP A 8 -71.28 79.62 11.71
N GLN A 9 -71.28 80.28 10.54
CA GLN A 9 -71.03 81.71 10.44
C GLN A 9 -72.14 82.54 11.11
N SER A 10 -73.40 82.17 10.90
CA SER A 10 -74.55 82.79 11.57
C SER A 10 -74.49 82.60 13.10
N ILE A 11 -74.13 81.40 13.55
CA ILE A 11 -73.96 81.09 14.98
C ILE A 11 -72.85 81.95 15.58
N LEU A 12 -71.65 81.96 15.00
CA LEU A 12 -70.52 82.75 15.50
C LEU A 12 -70.81 84.26 15.52
N ALA A 13 -71.55 84.78 14.54
CA ALA A 13 -71.94 86.19 14.47
C ALA A 13 -72.95 86.59 15.58
N SER A 14 -73.75 85.64 16.08
CA SER A 14 -74.70 85.86 17.17
C SER A 14 -74.07 85.81 18.58
N MET A 15 -72.81 85.38 18.69
CA MET A 15 -72.10 85.21 19.98
C MET A 15 -71.37 86.49 20.42
N GLY A 16 -71.33 86.72 21.73
CA GLY A 16 -70.52 87.79 22.32
C GLY A 16 -69.00 87.46 22.33
N PRO A 17 -68.13 88.47 22.49
CA PRO A 17 -66.66 88.30 22.39
C PRO A 17 -66.06 87.37 23.46
N GLU A 18 -66.68 87.25 24.64
CA GLU A 18 -66.25 86.28 25.65
C GLU A 18 -66.61 84.84 25.28
N SER A 19 -67.82 84.60 24.76
CA SER A 19 -68.22 83.26 24.29
C SER A 19 -67.36 82.78 23.12
N ILE A 20 -67.03 83.67 22.18
CA ILE A 20 -66.10 83.35 21.07
C ILE A 20 -64.73 82.97 21.63
N ARG A 21 -64.19 83.71 22.60
CA ARG A 21 -62.90 83.38 23.23
C ARG A 21 -62.92 82.01 23.92
N ASN A 22 -64.00 81.66 24.61
CA ASN A 22 -64.13 80.37 25.27
C ASN A 22 -64.20 79.21 24.25
N VAL A 23 -65.00 79.34 23.18
CA VAL A 23 -65.07 78.33 22.11
C VAL A 23 -63.71 78.16 21.42
N VAL A 24 -63.00 79.26 21.16
CA VAL A 24 -61.64 79.22 20.58
C VAL A 24 -60.67 78.52 21.54
N ALA A 25 -60.73 78.82 22.84
CA ALA A 25 -59.86 78.19 23.83
C ALA A 25 -60.13 76.67 23.94
N GLU A 26 -61.40 76.27 24.04
CA GLU A 26 -61.80 74.86 24.10
C GLU A 26 -61.41 74.10 22.82
N SER A 27 -61.69 74.69 21.66
CA SER A 27 -61.32 74.12 20.35
C SER A 27 -59.80 74.02 20.19
N SER A 28 -59.04 75.00 20.68
CA SER A 28 -57.57 74.99 20.63
C SER A 28 -57.01 73.86 21.48
N VAL A 29 -57.54 73.64 22.69
CA VAL A 29 -57.15 72.51 23.55
C VAL A 29 -57.47 71.18 22.87
N ALA A 30 -58.62 71.05 22.22
CA ALA A 30 -58.98 69.84 21.48
C ALA A 30 -58.00 69.55 20.33
N VAL A 31 -57.60 70.57 19.57
CA VAL A 31 -56.59 70.44 18.50
C VAL A 31 -55.22 70.04 19.06
N PHE A 32 -54.77 70.63 20.16
CA PHE A 32 -53.50 70.24 20.79
C PHE A 32 -53.51 68.79 21.26
N LYS A 33 -54.60 68.32 21.89
CA LYS A 33 -54.73 66.91 22.29
C LYS A 33 -54.68 65.97 21.08
N LEU A 34 -55.34 66.34 19.97
CA LEU A 34 -55.25 65.56 18.73
C LEU A 34 -53.81 65.53 18.18
N LEU A 35 -53.09 66.64 18.23
CA LEU A 35 -51.68 66.71 17.81
C LEU A 35 -50.77 65.87 18.70
N GLU A 36 -50.98 65.87 20.02
CA GLU A 36 -50.25 65.00 20.95
C GLU A 36 -50.47 63.52 20.64
N VAL A 37 -51.73 63.11 20.45
CA VAL A 37 -52.07 61.73 20.08
C VAL A 37 -51.45 61.37 18.72
N ALA A 38 -51.54 62.25 17.72
CA ALA A 38 -50.94 62.01 16.41
C ALA A 38 -49.41 61.86 16.51
N THR A 39 -48.74 62.71 17.28
CA THR A 39 -47.29 62.64 17.49
C THR A 39 -46.88 61.36 18.22
N PHE A 40 -47.63 60.96 19.24
CA PHE A 40 -47.43 59.71 19.97
C PHE A 40 -47.59 58.49 19.05
N LEU A 41 -48.65 58.45 18.25
CA LEU A 41 -48.91 57.37 17.30
C LEU A 41 -47.83 57.31 16.22
N ASN A 42 -47.41 58.46 15.67
CA ASN A 42 -46.34 58.52 14.68
C ASN A 42 -45.02 57.97 15.24
N GLY A 43 -44.63 58.37 16.46
CA GLY A 43 -43.43 57.84 17.10
C GLY A 43 -43.49 56.33 17.33
N ARG A 44 -44.66 55.82 17.74
CA ARG A 44 -44.90 54.37 17.91
C ARG A 44 -44.84 53.62 16.58
N GLU A 45 -45.42 54.16 15.52
CA GLU A 45 -45.38 53.58 14.17
C GLU A 45 -43.94 53.51 13.63
N CYS A 46 -43.15 54.59 13.79
CA CYS A 46 -41.74 54.59 13.42
C CYS A 46 -40.96 53.46 14.10
N LYS A 47 -41.21 53.22 15.40
CA LYS A 47 -40.56 52.13 16.13
C LYS A 47 -40.92 50.75 15.55
N TYR A 48 -42.20 50.50 15.25
CA TYR A 48 -42.61 49.22 14.66
C TYR A 48 -42.04 49.01 13.26
N LEU A 49 -41.94 50.06 12.45
CA LEU A 49 -41.33 49.98 11.13
C LEU A 49 -39.85 49.60 11.24
N GLN A 50 -39.13 50.20 12.19
CA GLN A 50 -37.74 49.85 12.46
C GLN A 50 -37.59 48.39 12.91
N GLU A 51 -38.35 47.94 13.92
CA GLU A 51 -38.32 46.56 14.40
C GLU A 51 -38.65 45.55 13.29
N ARG A 52 -39.64 45.88 12.44
CA ARG A 52 -40.00 45.06 11.27
C ARG A 52 -38.85 44.95 10.28
N ASP A 53 -38.17 46.06 9.99
CA ASP A 53 -37.08 46.08 9.01
C ASP A 53 -35.84 45.35 9.54
N GLU A 54 -35.54 45.47 10.84
CA GLU A 54 -34.53 44.66 11.53
C GLU A 54 -34.87 43.16 11.48
N ALA A 55 -36.12 42.79 11.80
CA ALA A 55 -36.58 41.40 11.71
C ALA A 55 -36.48 40.85 10.28
N ARG A 56 -36.80 41.65 9.26
CA ARG A 56 -36.64 41.27 7.85
C ARG A 56 -35.17 41.08 7.48
N ALA A 57 -34.26 41.93 7.97
CA ALA A 57 -32.84 41.78 7.75
C ALA A 57 -32.30 40.47 8.36
N HIS A 58 -32.72 40.15 9.59
CA HIS A 58 -32.38 38.89 10.23
C HIS A 58 -32.96 37.68 9.48
N ALA A 59 -34.23 37.72 9.09
CA ALA A 59 -34.87 36.65 8.33
C ALA A 59 -34.13 36.37 7.02
N LYS A 60 -33.70 37.44 6.32
CA LYS A 60 -32.87 37.31 5.11
C LYS A 60 -31.53 36.64 5.41
N GLY A 61 -30.82 37.08 6.44
CA GLY A 61 -29.53 36.49 6.83
C GLY A 61 -29.65 35.02 7.26
N PHE A 62 -30.73 34.63 7.93
CA PHE A 62 -31.01 33.23 8.24
C PHE A 62 -31.30 32.41 6.98
N GLY A 63 -32.08 32.95 6.03
CA GLY A 63 -32.36 32.29 4.76
C GLY A 63 -31.09 32.04 3.94
N GLU A 64 -30.17 33.00 3.89
CA GLU A 64 -28.86 32.84 3.23
C GLU A 64 -28.04 31.73 3.88
N ARG A 65 -27.94 31.72 5.22
CA ARG A 65 -27.23 30.67 5.97
C ARG A 65 -27.87 29.29 5.80
N LEU A 66 -29.20 29.23 5.78
CA LEU A 66 -29.93 27.99 5.55
C LEU A 66 -29.60 27.42 4.17
N SER A 67 -29.60 28.26 3.12
CA SER A 67 -29.24 27.84 1.77
C SER A 67 -27.80 27.31 1.66
N VAL A 68 -26.86 27.88 2.42
CA VAL A 68 -25.48 27.36 2.50
C VAL A 68 -25.47 25.97 3.14
N VAL A 69 -26.09 25.83 4.32
CA VAL A 69 -26.13 24.55 5.05
C VAL A 69 -26.84 23.46 4.23
N GLU A 70 -27.91 23.79 3.51
CA GLU A 70 -28.61 22.85 2.62
C GLU A 70 -27.70 22.33 1.50
N LYS A 71 -26.89 23.22 0.90
CA LYS A 71 -25.91 22.82 -0.13
C LYS A 71 -24.81 21.95 0.46
N ASP A 72 -24.24 22.35 1.59
CA ASP A 72 -23.17 21.60 2.26
C ASP A 72 -23.66 20.20 2.67
N LEU A 73 -24.86 20.10 3.23
CA LEU A 73 -25.48 18.83 3.62
C LEU A 73 -25.76 17.94 2.40
N SER A 74 -26.17 18.52 1.27
CA SER A 74 -26.31 17.77 0.01
C SER A 74 -24.98 17.23 -0.51
N LEU A 75 -23.90 18.02 -0.42
CA LEU A 75 -22.55 17.58 -0.80
C LEU A 75 -22.05 16.46 0.11
N GLU A 76 -22.18 16.62 1.43
CA GLU A 76 -21.81 15.60 2.42
C GLU A 76 -22.60 14.30 2.23
N THR A 77 -23.90 14.39 1.95
CA THR A 77 -24.74 13.20 1.70
C THR A 77 -24.22 12.42 0.48
N LYS A 78 -23.86 13.10 -0.60
CA LYS A 78 -23.27 12.46 -1.79
C LYS A 78 -21.92 11.85 -1.50
N ALA A 79 -21.06 12.55 -0.76
CA ALA A 79 -19.75 12.04 -0.36
C ALA A 79 -19.88 10.78 0.53
N LEU A 80 -20.86 10.77 1.42
CA LEU A 80 -21.18 9.62 2.27
C LEU A 80 -21.64 8.43 1.42
N GLU A 81 -22.56 8.62 0.48
CA GLU A 81 -23.01 7.57 -0.45
C GLU A 81 -21.84 6.97 -1.26
N GLU A 82 -20.97 7.83 -1.81
CA GLU A 82 -19.77 7.38 -2.54
C GLU A 82 -18.80 6.60 -1.64
N SER A 83 -18.59 7.06 -0.40
CA SER A 83 -17.74 6.36 0.57
C SER A 83 -18.32 5.00 0.95
N GLN A 84 -19.63 4.91 1.11
CA GLN A 84 -20.33 3.67 1.45
C GLN A 84 -20.25 2.67 0.29
N ALA A 85 -20.42 3.13 -0.95
CA ALA A 85 -20.21 2.28 -2.12
C ALA A 85 -18.77 1.74 -2.18
N LYS A 86 -17.76 2.57 -1.91
CA LYS A 86 -16.35 2.11 -1.86
C LYS A 86 -16.11 1.09 -0.77
N VAL A 87 -16.68 1.28 0.43
CA VAL A 87 -16.59 0.31 1.52
C VAL A 87 -17.19 -1.02 1.11
N THR A 88 -18.39 -1.04 0.51
CA THR A 88 -19.01 -2.29 0.05
C THR A 88 -18.20 -3.02 -1.03
N GLN A 89 -17.44 -2.29 -1.85
CA GLN A 89 -16.53 -2.90 -2.82
C GLN A 89 -15.32 -3.52 -2.13
N LEU A 90 -14.67 -2.77 -1.23
CA LEU A 90 -13.51 -3.26 -0.47
C LEU A 90 -13.85 -4.48 0.40
N GLU A 91 -15.07 -4.55 0.95
CA GLU A 91 -15.54 -5.73 1.70
C GLU A 91 -15.62 -6.98 0.83
N LYS A 92 -16.08 -6.85 -0.43
CA LYS A 92 -16.10 -7.96 -1.40
C LYS A 92 -14.68 -8.39 -1.77
N ASP A 93 -13.83 -7.43 -2.12
CA ASP A 93 -12.43 -7.70 -2.50
C ASP A 93 -11.66 -8.39 -1.36
N LEU A 94 -11.92 -8.01 -0.10
CA LEU A 94 -11.33 -8.64 1.07
C LEU A 94 -11.79 -10.09 1.23
N LEU A 95 -13.08 -10.37 0.98
CA LEU A 95 -13.64 -11.71 1.05
C LEU A 95 -13.02 -12.62 -0.02
N ASP A 96 -12.90 -12.14 -1.25
CA ASP A 96 -12.25 -12.85 -2.35
C ASP A 96 -10.77 -13.12 -2.06
N ALA A 97 -10.04 -12.12 -1.54
CA ALA A 97 -8.64 -12.26 -1.14
C ALA A 97 -8.45 -13.31 -0.04
N ARG A 98 -9.37 -13.37 0.94
CA ARG A 98 -9.35 -14.40 1.99
C ARG A 98 -9.62 -15.80 1.45
N GLU A 99 -10.45 -15.93 0.42
CA GLU A 99 -10.69 -17.23 -0.22
C GLU A 99 -9.44 -17.73 -0.95
N GLU A 100 -8.76 -16.86 -1.71
CA GLU A 100 -7.49 -17.22 -2.35
C GLU A 100 -6.38 -17.50 -1.32
N GLU A 101 -6.32 -16.77 -0.21
CA GLU A 101 -5.38 -17.06 0.89
C GLU A 101 -5.59 -18.49 1.42
N ARG A 102 -6.85 -18.89 1.63
CA ARG A 102 -7.18 -20.26 2.06
C ARG A 102 -6.72 -21.29 1.03
N ARG A 103 -7.01 -21.05 -0.24
CA ARG A 103 -6.63 -21.94 -1.34
C ARG A 103 -5.12 -22.09 -1.49
N LEU A 104 -4.38 -21.00 -1.28
CA LEU A 104 -2.91 -21.02 -1.28
C LEU A 104 -2.36 -21.77 -0.07
N LYS A 105 -2.96 -21.60 1.12
CA LYS A 105 -2.60 -22.39 2.31
C LYS A 105 -2.76 -23.88 2.07
N ASP A 106 -3.87 -24.31 1.48
CA ASP A 106 -4.11 -25.72 1.16
C ASP A 106 -3.04 -26.27 0.20
N LYS A 107 -2.65 -25.49 -0.82
CA LYS A 107 -1.57 -25.85 -1.75
C LYS A 107 -0.20 -25.94 -1.08
N VAL A 108 0.11 -25.05 -0.13
CA VAL A 108 1.36 -25.11 0.62
C VAL A 108 1.44 -26.42 1.39
N VAL A 109 0.38 -26.80 2.10
CA VAL A 109 0.31 -28.08 2.82
C VAL A 109 0.47 -29.27 1.87
N GLU A 110 -0.17 -29.25 0.70
CA GLU A 110 -0.02 -30.31 -0.32
C GLU A 110 1.44 -30.42 -0.80
N LEU A 111 2.09 -29.30 -1.10
CA LEU A 111 3.48 -29.26 -1.55
C LEU A 111 4.45 -29.70 -0.46
N GLU A 112 4.24 -29.30 0.79
CA GLU A 112 5.03 -29.77 1.94
C GLU A 112 4.92 -31.29 2.13
N GLY A 113 3.71 -31.84 1.95
CA GLY A 113 3.49 -33.29 1.97
C GLY A 113 4.23 -34.02 0.84
N LYS A 114 4.16 -33.48 -0.38
CA LYS A 114 4.92 -34.02 -1.54
C LYS A 114 6.43 -33.95 -1.30
N LEU A 115 6.94 -32.83 -0.82
CA LEU A 115 8.36 -32.65 -0.51
C LEU A 115 8.84 -33.66 0.53
N SER A 116 8.03 -33.88 1.58
CA SER A 116 8.31 -34.89 2.60
C SER A 116 8.35 -36.30 2.00
N SER A 117 7.43 -36.62 1.08
CA SER A 117 7.42 -37.92 0.39
C SER A 117 8.56 -38.10 -0.64
N MET A 118 9.00 -37.00 -1.26
CA MET A 118 10.11 -36.96 -2.22
C MET A 118 11.47 -36.85 -1.53
N THR A 119 11.52 -36.69 -0.21
CA THR A 119 12.78 -36.77 0.53
C THR A 119 13.26 -38.22 0.42
N LEU A 120 14.01 -38.48 -0.64
CA LEU A 120 14.68 -39.73 -1.03
C LEU A 120 15.84 -40.06 -0.08
N ALA A 121 15.64 -39.88 1.23
CA ALA A 121 16.62 -40.28 2.22
C ALA A 121 16.91 -41.79 2.15
N SER A 122 16.01 -42.60 1.60
CA SER A 122 16.20 -44.06 1.56
C SER A 122 16.86 -44.62 0.29
N THR A 123 16.92 -43.89 -0.84
CA THR A 123 17.51 -44.46 -2.07
C THR A 123 18.97 -44.08 -2.24
N ALA A 124 19.35 -42.86 -1.84
CA ALA A 124 20.74 -42.43 -1.86
C ALA A 124 21.60 -43.20 -0.83
N ASP A 125 21.07 -43.42 0.37
CA ASP A 125 21.77 -44.13 1.46
C ASP A 125 22.10 -45.60 1.13
N GLU A 126 21.27 -46.29 0.34
CA GLU A 126 21.50 -47.70 0.01
C GLU A 126 22.58 -47.88 -1.07
N GLU A 127 22.59 -47.00 -2.09
CA GLU A 127 23.65 -47.00 -3.09
C GLU A 127 24.99 -46.56 -2.47
N GLU A 128 24.98 -45.53 -1.60
CA GLU A 128 26.16 -45.06 -0.88
C GLU A 128 26.76 -46.16 0.02
N LYS A 129 25.94 -46.88 0.78
CA LYS A 129 26.41 -48.03 1.60
C LYS A 129 27.04 -49.14 0.77
N SER A 130 26.64 -49.30 -0.49
CA SER A 130 27.20 -50.34 -1.37
C SER A 130 28.63 -50.01 -1.83
N VAL A 131 28.92 -48.73 -2.08
CA VAL A 131 30.22 -48.25 -2.59
C VAL A 131 31.17 -47.78 -1.49
N ASP A 132 30.63 -47.36 -0.34
CA ASP A 132 31.40 -46.96 0.84
C ASP A 132 30.83 -47.59 2.12
N PRO A 133 31.10 -48.89 2.38
CA PRO A 133 30.57 -49.61 3.53
C PRO A 133 31.06 -49.06 4.88
N THR A 134 32.18 -48.34 4.85
CA THR A 134 32.82 -47.77 6.05
C THR A 134 32.31 -46.36 6.36
N GLY A 135 31.56 -45.75 5.43
CA GLY A 135 31.06 -44.38 5.55
C GLY A 135 32.19 -43.34 5.58
N THR A 136 33.30 -43.62 4.91
CA THR A 136 34.48 -42.73 4.83
C THR A 136 34.12 -41.36 4.25
N TYR A 137 33.20 -41.35 3.27
CA TYR A 137 32.75 -40.19 2.53
C TYR A 137 31.35 -39.73 2.95
N ALA A 138 30.75 -40.39 3.94
CA ALA A 138 29.44 -40.04 4.45
C ALA A 138 29.42 -38.58 4.94
N GLY A 139 28.51 -37.80 4.39
CA GLY A 139 28.38 -36.37 4.72
C GLY A 139 29.41 -35.45 4.05
N PHE A 140 30.23 -35.95 3.12
CA PHE A 140 31.03 -35.06 2.27
C PHE A 140 30.09 -34.20 1.40
N THR A 141 30.37 -32.90 1.35
CA THR A 141 29.75 -32.06 0.33
C THR A 141 30.28 -32.45 -1.05
N ARG A 142 29.55 -32.12 -2.12
CA ARG A 142 30.02 -32.33 -3.50
C ARG A 142 31.42 -31.77 -3.74
N ALA A 143 31.73 -30.59 -3.19
CA ALA A 143 33.05 -29.98 -3.30
C ALA A 143 34.13 -30.78 -2.52
N GLY A 144 33.77 -31.31 -1.35
CA GLY A 144 34.64 -32.18 -0.56
C GLY A 144 34.98 -33.47 -1.31
N LEU A 145 33.99 -34.14 -1.91
CA LEU A 145 34.21 -35.36 -2.71
C LEU A 145 35.16 -35.10 -3.87
N ILE A 146 34.92 -34.03 -4.63
CA ILE A 146 35.78 -33.63 -5.75
C ILE A 146 37.22 -33.39 -5.27
N SER A 147 37.40 -32.69 -4.15
CA SER A 147 38.73 -32.43 -3.59
C SER A 147 39.47 -33.72 -3.24
N LYS A 148 38.75 -34.71 -2.69
CA LYS A 148 39.35 -35.99 -2.31
C LYS A 148 39.75 -36.84 -3.52
N ILE A 149 38.97 -36.80 -4.61
CA ILE A 149 39.32 -37.46 -5.86
C ILE A 149 40.65 -36.94 -6.40
N TYR A 150 40.85 -35.62 -6.40
CA TYR A 150 42.13 -35.03 -6.82
C TYR A 150 43.28 -35.47 -5.92
N GLU A 151 43.10 -35.43 -4.59
CA GLU A 151 44.14 -35.87 -3.64
C GLU A 151 44.56 -37.33 -3.87
N VAL A 152 43.61 -38.24 -4.07
CA VAL A 152 43.89 -39.65 -4.33
C VAL A 152 44.58 -39.84 -5.69
N SER A 153 44.14 -39.09 -6.71
CA SER A 153 44.72 -39.15 -8.06
C SER A 153 46.19 -38.70 -8.05
N ASP A 154 46.50 -37.59 -7.38
CA ASP A 154 47.86 -37.07 -7.26
C ASP A 154 48.76 -38.04 -6.49
N LEU A 155 48.25 -38.61 -5.38
CA LEU A 155 48.99 -39.60 -4.60
C LEU A 155 49.32 -40.85 -5.43
N GLN A 156 48.37 -41.34 -6.24
CA GLN A 156 48.60 -42.50 -7.11
C GLN A 156 49.70 -42.23 -8.15
N LEU A 157 49.71 -41.03 -8.75
CA LEU A 157 50.74 -40.63 -9.70
C LEU A 157 52.13 -40.58 -9.05
N ASP A 158 52.23 -40.02 -7.84
CA ASP A 158 53.49 -39.96 -7.10
C ASP A 158 54.03 -41.35 -6.74
N VAL A 159 53.13 -42.24 -6.31
CA VAL A 159 53.48 -43.64 -6.00
C VAL A 159 53.97 -44.37 -7.25
N ALA A 160 53.27 -44.21 -8.38
CA ALA A 160 53.67 -44.79 -9.66
C ALA A 160 55.06 -44.29 -10.10
N SER A 161 55.28 -42.97 -10.10
CA SER A 161 56.58 -42.36 -10.45
C SER A 161 57.73 -42.86 -9.56
N SER A 162 57.49 -42.94 -8.26
CA SER A 162 58.48 -43.45 -7.30
C SER A 162 58.79 -44.92 -7.54
N SER A 163 57.76 -45.75 -7.77
CA SER A 163 57.92 -47.18 -8.06
C SER A 163 58.74 -47.41 -9.34
N PHE A 164 58.49 -46.61 -10.38
CA PHE A 164 59.23 -46.66 -11.64
C PHE A 164 60.70 -46.27 -11.46
N LYS A 165 60.97 -45.14 -10.78
CA LYS A 165 62.34 -44.70 -10.47
C LYS A 165 63.10 -45.76 -9.66
N ASN A 166 62.43 -46.37 -8.69
CA ASN A 166 63.00 -47.45 -7.90
C ASN A 166 63.34 -48.67 -8.76
N ALA A 167 62.46 -49.08 -9.68
CA ALA A 167 62.74 -50.17 -10.62
C ALA A 167 63.94 -49.88 -11.53
N VAL A 168 64.04 -48.66 -12.09
CA VAL A 168 65.20 -48.24 -12.89
C VAL A 168 66.49 -48.27 -12.07
N ALA A 169 66.45 -47.82 -10.82
CA ALA A 169 67.62 -47.87 -9.93
C ALA A 169 68.07 -49.32 -9.67
N GLN A 170 67.12 -50.23 -9.41
CA GLN A 170 67.41 -51.66 -9.25
C GLN A 170 68.04 -52.26 -10.52
N LEU A 171 67.52 -51.94 -11.71
CA LEU A 171 68.08 -52.42 -12.98
C LEU A 171 69.51 -51.96 -13.21
N ARG A 172 69.85 -50.71 -12.84
CA ARG A 172 71.23 -50.19 -12.92
C ARG A 172 72.18 -50.96 -12.00
N ILE A 173 71.74 -51.30 -10.79
CA ILE A 173 72.54 -52.08 -9.84
C ILE A 173 72.81 -53.49 -10.36
N LEU A 174 71.80 -54.12 -10.96
CA LEU A 174 71.90 -55.48 -11.49
C LEU A 174 72.73 -55.58 -12.79
N ASN A 175 72.95 -54.48 -13.50
CA ASN A 175 73.66 -54.43 -14.78
C ASN A 175 74.81 -53.42 -14.75
N PRO A 176 75.85 -53.61 -13.92
CA PRO A 176 76.88 -52.59 -13.67
C PRO A 176 77.79 -52.30 -14.88
N SER A 177 77.83 -53.18 -15.88
CA SER A 177 78.62 -53.02 -17.11
C SER A 177 77.83 -52.47 -18.29
N VAL A 178 76.55 -52.15 -18.11
CA VAL A 178 75.66 -51.65 -19.17
C VAL A 178 75.11 -50.29 -18.77
N GLU A 179 75.38 -49.26 -19.58
CA GLU A 179 74.77 -47.95 -19.41
C GLU A 179 73.33 -47.99 -19.96
N LEU A 180 72.33 -47.92 -19.07
CA LEU A 180 70.93 -47.89 -19.45
C LEU A 180 70.56 -46.51 -19.99
N VAL A 181 70.31 -46.43 -21.31
CA VAL A 181 69.77 -45.24 -21.96
C VAL A 181 68.29 -45.11 -21.58
N THR A 182 67.96 -44.05 -20.85
CA THR A 182 66.57 -43.72 -20.47
C THR A 182 66.00 -42.57 -21.30
N GLU A 183 66.78 -42.00 -22.21
CA GLU A 183 66.33 -40.96 -23.13
C GLU A 183 65.32 -41.55 -24.13
N GLY A 184 64.17 -40.90 -24.28
CA GLY A 184 63.08 -41.38 -25.14
C GLY A 184 62.11 -42.36 -24.48
N LEU A 185 62.31 -42.68 -23.19
CA LEU A 185 61.33 -43.44 -22.43
C LEU A 185 60.07 -42.60 -22.16
N ASP A 186 58.90 -43.21 -22.31
CA ASP A 186 57.61 -42.55 -22.25
C ASP A 186 56.61 -43.50 -21.58
N GLU A 187 55.97 -43.03 -20.51
CA GLU A 187 55.00 -43.80 -19.72
C GLU A 187 53.77 -44.18 -20.54
N MET A 188 53.41 -43.35 -21.53
CA MET A 188 52.25 -43.55 -22.40
C MET A 188 52.59 -44.33 -23.66
N LYS A 189 53.74 -45.01 -23.69
CA LYS A 189 54.21 -45.80 -24.84
C LYS A 189 54.57 -47.22 -24.42
N GLU A 190 54.40 -48.14 -25.35
CA GLU A 190 54.68 -49.56 -25.17
C GLU A 190 55.82 -50.00 -26.09
N VAL A 191 56.40 -51.16 -25.79
CA VAL A 191 57.43 -51.77 -26.64
C VAL A 191 56.76 -52.72 -27.61
N VAL A 192 56.67 -52.31 -28.88
CA VAL A 192 56.13 -53.13 -29.99
C VAL A 192 57.26 -53.46 -30.96
N ASP A 193 57.49 -54.75 -31.21
CA ASP A 193 58.56 -55.24 -32.09
C ASP A 193 59.95 -54.65 -31.80
N GLY A 194 60.24 -54.42 -30.51
CA GLY A 194 61.52 -53.88 -30.04
C GLY A 194 61.68 -52.36 -30.22
N ARG A 195 60.61 -51.62 -30.53
CA ARG A 195 60.58 -50.15 -30.61
C ARG A 195 59.54 -49.58 -29.66
N ILE A 196 59.85 -48.40 -29.11
CA ILE A 196 58.89 -47.64 -28.28
C ILE A 196 57.88 -46.99 -29.23
N ALA A 197 56.61 -47.35 -29.10
CA ALA A 197 55.51 -46.85 -29.92
C ALA A 197 54.31 -46.50 -29.03
N SER A 198 53.48 -45.56 -29.47
CA SER A 198 52.22 -45.29 -28.80
C SER A 198 51.31 -46.52 -28.88
N PRO A 199 50.55 -46.85 -27.81
CA PRO A 199 49.57 -47.91 -27.83
C PRO A 199 48.59 -47.68 -28.98
N ALA A 200 48.06 -48.76 -29.55
CA ALA A 200 46.92 -48.64 -30.45
C ALA A 200 45.79 -47.94 -29.66
N LEU A 201 45.17 -46.92 -30.26
CA LEU A 201 43.97 -46.35 -29.66
C LEU A 201 42.93 -47.47 -29.64
N ASP A 202 42.55 -47.93 -28.46
CA ASP A 202 41.34 -48.72 -28.30
C ASP A 202 40.19 -47.83 -28.79
N GLU A 203 39.65 -48.14 -29.97
CA GLU A 203 38.34 -47.63 -30.37
C GLU A 203 37.35 -48.19 -29.34
N GLU A 204 36.93 -47.34 -28.39
CA GLU A 204 35.88 -47.66 -27.44
C GLU A 204 34.64 -48.16 -28.19
N VAL A 205 34.22 -49.39 -27.90
CA VAL A 205 32.90 -49.95 -28.23
C VAL A 205 31.92 -49.62 -27.13
#